data_AF-A0A847XLI7-F1
#
_entry.id   AF-A0A847XLI7-F1
#
_cell.length_a   1.000
_cell.length_b   1.000
_cell.length_c   1.000
_cell.angle_alpha   90.00
_cell.angle_beta   90.00
_cell.angle_gamma   90.00
#
_symmetry.space_group_name_H-M   'P 1'
#
loop_
_entity.id
_entity.type
_entity.pdbx_description
1 polymer ?
#
loop_
_entity_poly.entity_id
_entity_poly.type
_entity_poly.pdbx_seq_one_letter_code
_entity_poly.pdbx_strand_id
1 'polypeptide(L)'
;MAVGYDALLYAEEGSWNTAIGTFALENTLPAAFANTALGYGAGRGNATGYSNSSSTWVGYQSGYNIRTGSKNITLGYKTADSLTTGSGNIVIGYDIDTPAANSDNTLTIGNIIFANGLGNTGTTVATGTVGVGIAAPTAKFHISRSTGGIEKLFQVGTTTTTDIFSVNSNGRVGVGTSTPWEAMEFAVAGDIVVTGNVYKSATAYVNPDYVFAKYFNNPYNEIIPDDYQMLSLDDLGLYIQEHNHLPGVEMKSGVVDIFEANRLNLEKIEELSLYILEINNRIKVFEEQGGEEEIEMAQDYQYSKLTVRDKAIFEGDIIVEDHIYFNKDAVGQAKILVGATEVEIRFDKGYEYSPIVTATPNEFIEGQYKITEKTNDGFKIVLEKKQFLDIVFDWHAFASPEAKLFVSDGSVEEIQLSVSNEQLIIEASQEQVSEASSEQPATELEAVEGSITQEITAEEPAAEPPPADGQVAGEATEAGPDEEITSTEGDDHPAIEAEMLNESFDESTEIEAVPTE
;
A
#
# COMPACT_ATOMS: atom_id res chain seq x y z
N MET A 1 -13.28 76.45 2.81
CA MET A 1 -14.34 76.70 3.82
C MET A 1 -13.71 76.58 5.20
N ALA A 2 -13.95 77.54 6.09
CA ALA A 2 -13.40 77.56 7.45
C ALA A 2 -14.53 77.83 8.46
N VAL A 3 -14.63 77.03 9.52
CA VAL A 3 -15.60 77.19 10.61
C VAL A 3 -14.95 76.81 11.94
N GLY A 4 -14.40 77.80 12.65
CA GLY A 4 -13.72 77.60 13.93
C GLY A 4 -12.82 78.79 14.29
N TYR A 5 -12.33 78.83 15.52
CA TYR A 5 -11.30 79.79 15.92
C TYR A 5 -9.95 79.37 15.28
N ASP A 6 -9.28 80.29 14.60
CA ASP A 6 -8.01 80.11 13.87
C ASP A 6 -7.99 78.93 12.86
N ALA A 7 -9.16 78.57 12.30
CA ALA A 7 -9.28 77.55 11.26
C ALA A 7 -8.83 78.11 9.89
N LEU A 8 -7.89 77.43 9.20
CA LEU A 8 -7.23 77.90 7.97
C LEU A 8 -6.55 79.29 8.09
N LEU A 9 -6.07 79.66 9.28
CA LEU A 9 -5.53 80.99 9.58
C LEU A 9 -4.44 81.47 8.62
N TYR A 10 -3.51 80.60 8.21
CA TYR A 10 -2.35 80.96 7.38
C TYR A 10 -2.46 80.53 5.89
N ALA A 11 -3.65 80.14 5.42
CA ALA A 11 -3.86 79.60 4.07
C ALA A 11 -4.13 80.69 3.02
N GLU A 12 -3.09 81.37 2.53
CA GLU A 12 -3.23 82.56 1.67
C GLU A 12 -3.61 82.28 0.18
N GLU A 13 -3.18 81.15 -0.40
CA GLU A 13 -3.41 80.80 -1.82
C GLU A 13 -4.17 79.46 -2.00
N GLY A 14 -4.57 78.82 -0.89
CA GLY A 14 -4.86 77.39 -0.83
C GLY A 14 -6.27 76.98 -1.27
N SER A 15 -6.37 76.25 -2.38
CA SER A 15 -7.65 75.91 -3.02
C SER A 15 -8.31 74.61 -2.52
N TRP A 16 -9.65 74.57 -2.53
CA TRP A 16 -10.48 73.41 -2.19
C TRP A 16 -10.32 72.83 -0.77
N ASN A 17 -9.77 73.60 0.17
CA ASN A 17 -9.61 73.17 1.56
C ASN A 17 -10.91 73.38 2.39
N THR A 18 -11.21 72.43 3.27
CA THR A 18 -12.29 72.50 4.27
C THR A 18 -11.73 72.31 5.66
N ALA A 19 -12.01 73.22 6.58
CA ALA A 19 -11.64 73.14 8.00
C ALA A 19 -12.85 73.46 8.88
N ILE A 20 -13.18 72.55 9.81
CA ILE A 20 -14.26 72.70 10.78
C ILE A 20 -13.74 72.29 12.16
N GLY A 21 -13.69 73.24 13.10
CA GLY A 21 -13.09 73.07 14.42
C GLY A 21 -12.02 74.11 14.70
N THR A 22 -11.80 74.41 15.98
CA THR A 22 -10.73 75.31 16.42
C THR A 22 -9.36 74.74 16.08
N PHE A 23 -8.46 75.55 15.53
CA PHE A 23 -7.12 75.17 15.06
C PHE A 23 -7.08 74.11 13.93
N ALA A 24 -8.20 73.88 13.22
CA ALA A 24 -8.24 72.98 12.07
C ALA A 24 -7.51 73.60 10.87
N LEU A 25 -6.46 72.93 10.36
CA LEU A 25 -5.57 73.44 9.29
C LEU A 25 -5.00 74.85 9.54
N GLU A 26 -4.71 75.19 10.80
CA GLU A 26 -4.19 76.51 11.19
C GLU A 26 -2.91 76.89 10.43
N ASN A 27 -1.87 76.04 10.50
CA ASN A 27 -0.50 76.36 10.06
C ASN A 27 -0.16 76.02 8.60
N THR A 28 -1.17 75.66 7.82
CA THR A 28 -1.06 75.17 6.44
C THR A 28 -0.61 76.27 5.47
N LEU A 29 0.37 75.98 4.58
CA LEU A 29 0.94 76.93 3.61
C LEU A 29 -0.08 77.43 2.57
N PRO A 30 0.20 78.59 1.94
CA PRO A 30 -0.55 79.08 0.77
C PRO A 30 -0.73 78.03 -0.34
N ALA A 31 0.29 77.24 -0.66
CA ALA A 31 0.23 76.28 -1.78
C ALA A 31 -0.52 74.95 -1.51
N ALA A 32 -1.11 74.76 -0.33
CA ALA A 32 -1.79 73.51 0.05
C ALA A 32 -3.22 73.41 -0.51
N PHE A 33 -3.65 72.24 -0.96
CA PHE A 33 -4.94 72.09 -1.64
C PHE A 33 -5.69 70.77 -1.43
N ALA A 34 -7.01 70.81 -1.65
CA ALA A 34 -7.93 69.67 -1.61
C ALA A 34 -7.94 68.88 -0.28
N ASN A 35 -7.75 69.57 0.84
CA ASN A 35 -7.75 68.98 2.17
C ASN A 35 -9.12 69.06 2.87
N THR A 36 -9.41 68.12 3.77
CA THR A 36 -10.56 68.18 4.69
C THR A 36 -10.12 67.92 6.13
N ALA A 37 -10.42 68.84 7.04
CA ALA A 37 -10.19 68.72 8.47
C ALA A 37 -11.48 68.97 9.27
N LEU A 38 -11.83 68.06 10.17
CA LEU A 38 -13.01 68.12 11.03
C LEU A 38 -12.63 67.70 12.46
N GLY A 39 -12.41 68.67 13.34
CA GLY A 39 -12.06 68.44 14.74
C GLY A 39 -11.16 69.54 15.32
N TYR A 40 -11.05 69.60 16.64
CA TYR A 40 -10.10 70.48 17.32
C TYR A 40 -8.66 70.06 16.96
N GLY A 41 -7.88 70.98 16.38
CA GLY A 41 -6.50 70.72 15.98
C GLY A 41 -6.32 69.67 14.88
N ALA A 42 -7.37 69.35 14.12
CA ALA A 42 -7.30 68.39 13.01
C ALA A 42 -6.40 68.95 11.88
N GLY A 43 -5.35 68.20 11.51
CA GLY A 43 -4.35 68.61 10.52
C GLY A 43 -3.59 69.90 10.89
N ARG A 44 -3.50 70.27 12.17
CA ARG A 44 -3.01 71.59 12.62
C ARG A 44 -1.61 71.96 12.12
N GLY A 45 -0.67 71.00 12.15
CA GLY A 45 0.77 71.25 12.04
C GLY A 45 1.36 71.89 13.31
N ASN A 46 2.63 71.61 13.60
CA ASN A 46 3.31 72.04 14.84
C ASN A 46 4.29 73.23 14.65
N ALA A 47 4.19 73.94 13.53
CA ALA A 47 4.75 75.27 13.30
C ALA A 47 4.13 75.86 12.02
N THR A 48 4.15 77.19 11.89
CA THR A 48 3.67 77.91 10.71
C THR A 48 4.41 77.53 9.44
N GLY A 49 3.68 77.29 8.34
CA GLY A 49 4.25 77.24 7.01
C GLY A 49 4.72 75.85 6.56
N TYR A 50 3.84 74.84 6.64
CA TYR A 50 4.04 73.56 5.97
C TYR A 50 2.96 73.24 4.91
N SER A 51 3.32 72.53 3.84
CA SER A 51 2.39 72.16 2.76
C SER A 51 2.12 70.66 2.74
N ASN A 52 0.83 70.33 2.79
CA ASN A 52 0.25 69.01 2.63
C ASN A 52 -1.02 69.15 1.78
N SER A 53 -1.30 68.19 0.90
CA SER A 53 -2.45 68.24 -0.02
C SER A 53 -3.20 66.92 -0.06
N SER A 54 -4.43 66.97 -0.58
CA SER A 54 -5.30 65.81 -0.84
C SER A 54 -5.52 64.90 0.38
N SER A 55 -5.48 65.47 1.59
CA SER A 55 -5.49 64.73 2.86
C SER A 55 -6.78 64.96 3.66
N THR A 56 -7.13 64.00 4.51
CA THR A 56 -8.35 63.99 5.33
C THR A 56 -8.00 63.75 6.81
N TRP A 57 -8.50 64.61 7.70
CA TRP A 57 -8.30 64.56 9.14
C TRP A 57 -9.63 64.69 9.87
N VAL A 58 -10.07 63.65 10.58
CA VAL A 58 -11.39 63.65 11.23
C VAL A 58 -11.26 63.18 12.68
N GLY A 59 -11.36 64.13 13.61
CA GLY A 59 -11.36 63.91 15.04
C GLY A 59 -10.41 64.85 15.80
N TYR A 60 -10.43 64.75 17.13
CA TYR A 60 -9.61 65.58 18.01
C TYR A 60 -8.12 65.27 17.81
N GLN A 61 -7.32 66.27 17.44
CA GLN A 61 -5.88 66.16 17.14
C GLN A 61 -5.50 65.08 16.10
N SER A 62 -6.43 64.71 15.21
CA SER A 62 -6.16 63.82 14.07
C SER A 62 -5.09 64.45 13.16
N GLY A 63 -3.94 63.81 12.99
CA GLY A 63 -2.79 64.28 12.21
C GLY A 63 -2.10 65.53 12.75
N TYR A 64 -2.16 65.78 14.07
CA TYR A 64 -1.77 67.07 14.67
C TYR A 64 -0.35 67.54 14.34
N ASN A 65 0.67 66.66 14.39
CA ASN A 65 2.06 67.04 14.11
C ASN A 65 2.45 67.01 12.61
N ILE A 66 1.54 66.63 11.70
CA ILE A 66 1.88 66.48 10.27
C ILE A 66 2.30 67.83 9.69
N ARG A 67 3.53 67.88 9.17
CA ARG A 67 4.16 69.07 8.59
C ARG A 67 4.04 68.96 7.08
N THR A 68 4.90 68.14 6.50
CA THR A 68 4.85 67.76 5.09
C THR A 68 4.25 66.37 4.96
N GLY A 69 4.02 65.95 3.72
CA GLY A 69 3.43 64.66 3.41
C GLY A 69 1.94 64.78 3.08
N SER A 70 1.52 64.13 2.00
CA SER A 70 0.21 64.35 1.35
C SER A 70 -0.55 63.04 1.18
N LYS A 71 -1.83 63.10 0.81
CA LYS A 71 -2.71 61.93 0.60
C LYS A 71 -2.93 61.10 1.88
N ASN A 72 -2.79 61.69 3.07
CA ASN A 72 -3.01 60.98 4.33
C ASN A 72 -4.51 60.98 4.67
N ILE A 73 -5.05 59.86 5.17
CA ILE A 73 -6.42 59.73 5.66
C ILE A 73 -6.35 59.33 7.13
N THR A 74 -6.89 60.15 8.01
CA THR A 74 -6.84 59.93 9.47
C THR A 74 -8.22 60.14 10.09
N LEU A 75 -8.65 59.19 10.93
CA LEU A 75 -9.99 59.16 11.51
C LEU A 75 -9.93 58.65 12.95
N GLY A 76 -10.05 59.54 13.92
CA GLY A 76 -10.01 59.18 15.34
C GLY A 76 -9.63 60.30 16.29
N TYR A 77 -9.60 59.95 17.58
CA TYR A 77 -8.93 60.75 18.60
C TYR A 77 -7.42 60.50 18.49
N LYS A 78 -6.61 61.55 18.31
CA LYS A 78 -5.14 61.50 18.20
C LYS A 78 -4.62 60.42 17.23
N THR A 79 -5.24 60.26 16.07
CA THR A 79 -4.73 59.34 15.03
C THR A 79 -3.66 60.01 14.16
N ALA A 80 -2.53 59.35 13.96
CA ALA A 80 -1.33 59.92 13.33
C ALA A 80 -0.87 61.24 13.99
N ASP A 81 -1.06 61.35 15.32
CA ASP A 81 -0.70 62.51 16.14
C ASP A 81 0.82 62.71 16.17
N SER A 82 1.65 61.66 16.04
CA SER A 82 3.12 61.77 15.94
C SER A 82 3.69 61.72 14.51
N LEU A 83 2.88 61.52 13.47
CA LEU A 83 3.33 61.57 12.07
C LEU A 83 3.76 63.00 11.69
N THR A 84 4.89 63.16 11.00
CA THR A 84 5.49 64.49 10.71
C THR A 84 5.75 64.78 9.23
N THR A 85 6.20 63.81 8.43
CA THR A 85 6.58 64.05 7.01
C THR A 85 6.01 63.04 6.01
N GLY A 86 5.40 61.96 6.49
CA GLY A 86 4.98 60.82 5.66
C GLY A 86 3.69 61.05 4.86
N SER A 87 3.54 60.32 3.76
CA SER A 87 2.49 60.47 2.75
C SER A 87 1.73 59.17 2.49
N GLY A 88 0.49 59.28 2.01
CA GLY A 88 -0.30 58.12 1.53
C GLY A 88 -0.74 57.15 2.64
N ASN A 89 -0.69 57.56 3.91
CA ASN A 89 -1.03 56.70 5.04
C ASN A 89 -2.53 56.73 5.35
N ILE A 90 -3.05 55.65 5.90
CA ILE A 90 -4.44 55.53 6.38
C ILE A 90 -4.40 55.09 7.84
N VAL A 91 -4.85 55.93 8.77
CA VAL A 91 -4.74 55.68 10.23
C VAL A 91 -6.10 55.89 10.93
N ILE A 92 -6.63 54.82 11.54
CA ILE A 92 -8.00 54.80 12.09
C ILE A 92 -7.99 54.19 13.50
N GLY A 93 -8.57 54.87 14.49
CA GLY A 93 -8.64 54.36 15.87
C GLY A 93 -8.73 55.44 16.97
N TYR A 94 -8.06 55.18 18.08
CA TYR A 94 -7.90 56.06 19.23
C TYR A 94 -6.44 55.97 19.68
N ASP A 95 -5.70 57.10 19.70
CA ASP A 95 -4.28 57.16 20.11
C ASP A 95 -3.37 56.22 19.28
N ILE A 96 -3.66 56.10 17.97
CA ILE A 96 -2.98 55.19 17.04
C ILE A 96 -2.15 55.97 16.02
N ASP A 97 -0.87 55.60 15.90
CA ASP A 97 0.08 56.18 14.94
C ASP A 97 0.52 55.20 13.85
N THR A 98 1.25 55.73 12.87
CA THR A 98 2.03 54.93 11.91
C THR A 98 3.29 54.33 12.56
N PRO A 99 3.91 53.27 11.99
CA PRO A 99 5.11 52.64 12.57
C PRO A 99 6.31 53.56 12.81
N ALA A 100 6.41 54.69 12.09
CA ALA A 100 7.38 55.75 12.32
C ALA A 100 6.79 57.13 11.96
N ALA A 101 7.39 58.19 12.51
CA ALA A 101 6.99 59.59 12.26
C ALA A 101 7.21 60.08 10.81
N ASN A 102 7.79 59.24 9.95
CA ASN A 102 8.04 59.47 8.53
C ASN A 102 7.58 58.29 7.64
N SER A 103 6.73 57.38 8.14
CA SER A 103 6.19 56.27 7.35
C SER A 103 5.46 56.76 6.10
N ASP A 104 5.71 56.12 4.96
CA ASP A 104 5.00 56.35 3.70
C ASP A 104 4.14 55.12 3.33
N ASN A 105 2.94 55.37 2.82
CA ASN A 105 2.05 54.39 2.20
C ASN A 105 1.66 53.22 3.12
N THR A 106 1.40 53.49 4.41
CA THR A 106 1.01 52.49 5.42
C THR A 106 -0.47 52.55 5.77
N LEU A 107 -1.07 51.41 6.15
CA LEU A 107 -2.36 51.31 6.82
C LEU A 107 -2.11 50.99 8.29
N THR A 108 -2.86 51.59 9.20
CA THR A 108 -2.98 51.12 10.60
C THR A 108 -4.40 51.36 11.11
N ILE A 109 -5.12 50.28 11.42
CA ILE A 109 -6.46 50.33 12.00
C ILE A 109 -6.42 49.66 13.38
N GLY A 110 -6.77 50.42 14.41
CA GLY A 110 -6.98 49.92 15.78
C GLY A 110 -5.78 49.21 16.42
N ASN A 111 -4.56 49.49 15.98
CA ASN A 111 -3.33 48.77 16.34
C ASN A 111 -3.36 47.25 16.04
N ILE A 112 -4.28 46.78 15.19
CA ILE A 112 -4.51 45.36 14.93
C ILE A 112 -4.36 44.98 13.45
N ILE A 113 -4.86 45.82 12.52
CA ILE A 113 -4.65 45.65 11.09
C ILE A 113 -3.59 46.64 10.63
N PHE A 114 -2.53 46.13 10.01
CA PHE A 114 -1.47 46.92 9.40
C PHE A 114 -1.37 46.60 7.91
N ALA A 115 -0.90 47.54 7.11
CA ALA A 115 -0.45 47.23 5.75
C ALA A 115 0.67 48.18 5.33
N ASN A 116 1.50 47.73 4.39
CA ASN A 116 2.61 48.51 3.84
C ASN A 116 2.53 48.49 2.31
N GLY A 117 2.89 49.58 1.63
CA GLY A 117 2.95 49.63 0.17
C GLY A 117 1.65 50.01 -0.54
N LEU A 118 0.82 50.87 0.07
CA LEU A 118 -0.42 51.40 -0.52
C LEU A 118 -0.22 52.34 -1.74
N GLY A 119 1.00 52.74 -2.06
CA GLY A 119 1.30 53.97 -2.84
C GLY A 119 0.98 53.95 -4.34
N ASN A 120 0.47 52.85 -4.87
CA ASN A 120 0.15 52.73 -6.30
C ASN A 120 -1.12 53.52 -6.65
N THR A 121 -1.21 54.01 -7.89
CA THR A 121 -2.28 54.92 -8.34
C THR A 121 -2.96 54.45 -9.62
N GLY A 122 -4.16 54.98 -9.87
CA GLY A 122 -4.98 54.61 -11.03
C GLY A 122 -5.49 53.18 -10.93
N THR A 123 -5.21 52.37 -11.95
CA THR A 123 -5.57 50.94 -12.02
C THR A 123 -4.43 50.01 -11.58
N THR A 124 -3.29 50.56 -11.14
CA THR A 124 -2.12 49.76 -10.73
C THR A 124 -2.37 49.11 -9.38
N VAL A 125 -2.47 47.77 -9.34
CA VAL A 125 -2.67 47.01 -8.10
C VAL A 125 -1.50 47.25 -7.13
N ALA A 126 -1.80 47.47 -5.85
CA ALA A 126 -0.78 47.65 -4.82
C ALA A 126 0.05 46.37 -4.61
N THR A 127 1.38 46.49 -4.62
CA THR A 127 2.31 45.36 -4.38
C THR A 127 2.58 45.10 -2.90
N GLY A 128 1.80 45.72 -2.01
CA GLY A 128 1.95 45.66 -0.56
C GLY A 128 1.71 44.31 0.12
N THR A 129 1.73 44.37 1.45
CA THR A 129 1.46 43.27 2.40
C THR A 129 0.47 43.73 3.48
N VAL A 130 -0.37 42.83 3.99
CA VAL A 130 -1.35 43.10 5.06
C VAL A 130 -1.07 42.20 6.26
N GLY A 131 -1.00 42.79 7.45
CA GLY A 131 -0.78 42.14 8.73
C GLY A 131 -2.01 42.22 9.63
N VAL A 132 -2.31 41.15 10.35
CA VAL A 132 -3.29 41.10 11.44
C VAL A 132 -2.57 40.59 12.69
N GLY A 133 -2.56 41.40 13.75
CA GLY A 133 -1.76 41.14 14.96
C GLY A 133 -0.25 41.39 14.78
N ILE A 134 0.17 41.96 13.64
CA ILE A 134 1.59 42.21 13.35
C ILE A 134 1.83 43.45 12.47
N ALA A 135 2.70 44.35 12.94
CA ALA A 135 3.05 45.60 12.25
C ALA A 135 3.99 45.42 11.04
N ALA A 136 4.77 44.33 11.02
CA ALA A 136 5.70 43.99 9.95
C ALA A 136 5.31 42.67 9.24
N PRO A 137 4.23 42.67 8.43
CA PRO A 137 3.81 41.49 7.66
C PRO A 137 4.84 41.09 6.59
N THR A 138 5.42 39.89 6.76
CA THR A 138 6.42 39.26 5.88
C THR A 138 5.83 38.56 4.66
N ALA A 139 4.52 38.31 4.66
CA ALA A 139 3.77 37.72 3.56
C ALA A 139 2.65 38.66 3.08
N LYS A 140 2.08 38.41 1.89
CA LYS A 140 0.96 39.19 1.32
C LYS A 140 -0.21 39.35 2.29
N PHE A 141 -0.50 38.30 3.04
CA PHE A 141 -1.39 38.30 4.18
C PHE A 141 -0.68 37.52 5.31
N HIS A 142 -0.48 38.16 6.47
CA HIS A 142 0.19 37.57 7.62
C HIS A 142 -0.68 37.77 8.86
N ILE A 143 -1.20 36.68 9.42
CA ILE A 143 -1.87 36.70 10.73
C ILE A 143 -0.88 36.16 11.76
N SER A 144 -0.68 36.89 12.85
CA SER A 144 0.20 36.50 13.96
C SER A 144 -0.50 36.71 15.30
N ARG A 145 -0.12 35.90 16.30
CA ARG A 145 -0.69 36.00 17.64
C ARG A 145 -0.25 37.27 18.37
N SER A 146 -1.14 37.85 19.17
CA SER A 146 -0.81 39.05 19.97
C SER A 146 -0.14 38.69 21.29
N THR A 147 -0.76 37.88 22.15
CA THR A 147 -0.10 37.29 23.34
C THR A 147 -0.89 36.10 23.92
N GLY A 148 -0.19 35.01 24.25
CA GLY A 148 -0.67 33.95 25.13
C GLY A 148 -1.61 32.89 24.51
N GLY A 149 -1.52 31.66 25.02
CA GLY A 149 -2.45 30.56 24.71
C GLY A 149 -2.38 30.01 23.28
N ILE A 150 -3.32 29.10 22.98
CA ILE A 150 -3.61 28.63 21.63
C ILE A 150 -4.86 29.38 21.15
N GLU A 151 -4.74 30.12 20.06
CA GLU A 151 -5.83 30.85 19.41
C GLU A 151 -5.94 30.42 17.95
N LYS A 152 -7.09 30.67 17.31
CA LYS A 152 -7.28 30.46 15.87
C LYS A 152 -6.76 31.69 15.13
N LEU A 153 -5.65 31.55 14.42
CA LEU A 153 -5.15 32.60 13.51
C LEU A 153 -6.09 32.72 12.30
N PHE A 154 -6.55 31.59 11.76
CA PHE A 154 -7.49 31.56 10.64
C PHE A 154 -8.57 30.50 10.89
N GLN A 155 -9.81 30.79 10.49
CA GLN A 155 -10.95 29.89 10.65
C GLN A 155 -11.95 30.09 9.50
N VAL A 156 -12.26 29.01 8.78
CA VAL A 156 -13.48 28.89 7.97
C VAL A 156 -14.50 28.16 8.83
N GLY A 157 -15.37 28.92 9.50
CA GLY A 157 -16.36 28.40 10.43
C GLY A 157 -17.73 28.14 9.80
N THR A 158 -18.58 27.47 10.57
CA THR A 158 -20.04 27.54 10.41
C THR A 158 -20.65 28.27 11.61
N THR A 159 -21.98 28.40 11.67
CA THR A 159 -22.68 28.82 12.90
C THR A 159 -22.83 27.69 13.93
N THR A 160 -22.24 26.51 13.67
CA THR A 160 -22.19 25.38 14.63
C THR A 160 -20.88 25.41 15.43
N THR A 161 -20.72 24.47 16.36
CA THR A 161 -19.49 24.31 17.17
C THR A 161 -18.28 23.82 16.37
N THR A 162 -18.44 23.47 15.09
CA THR A 162 -17.43 22.75 14.29
C THR A 162 -16.87 23.63 13.15
N ASP A 163 -15.54 23.72 13.09
CA ASP A 163 -14.80 24.37 12.00
C ASP A 163 -14.85 23.52 10.72
N ILE A 164 -14.98 24.17 9.56
CA ILE A 164 -14.69 23.53 8.26
C ILE A 164 -13.18 23.45 8.07
N PHE A 165 -12.47 24.54 8.39
CA PHE A 165 -11.02 24.63 8.37
C PHE A 165 -10.54 25.58 9.48
N SER A 166 -9.44 25.26 10.16
CA SER A 166 -8.79 26.21 11.08
C SER A 166 -7.27 26.03 11.16
N VAL A 167 -6.59 27.13 11.46
CA VAL A 167 -5.14 27.19 11.67
C VAL A 167 -4.88 27.87 13.02
N ASN A 168 -4.22 27.17 13.92
CA ASN A 168 -3.99 27.60 15.30
C ASN A 168 -2.60 28.24 15.47
N SER A 169 -2.45 29.09 16.49
CA SER A 169 -1.21 29.84 16.80
C SER A 169 -0.03 28.99 17.28
N ASN A 170 -0.23 27.68 17.41
CA ASN A 170 0.79 26.65 17.65
C ASN A 170 1.07 25.79 16.40
N GLY A 171 0.63 26.21 15.21
CA GLY A 171 0.87 25.52 13.93
C GLY A 171 -0.15 24.43 13.57
N ARG A 172 -1.03 24.03 14.50
CA ARG A 172 -2.00 22.94 14.23
C ARG A 172 -3.07 23.36 13.24
N VAL A 173 -3.43 22.44 12.34
CA VAL A 173 -4.44 22.63 11.30
C VAL A 173 -5.57 21.61 11.45
N GLY A 174 -6.81 22.09 11.46
CA GLY A 174 -8.03 21.27 11.52
C GLY A 174 -8.84 21.33 10.24
N VAL A 175 -9.42 20.20 9.83
CA VAL A 175 -10.41 20.10 8.74
C VAL A 175 -11.63 19.33 9.27
N GLY A 176 -12.81 19.95 9.25
CA GLY A 176 -14.02 19.36 9.85
C GLY A 176 -13.98 19.21 11.38
N THR A 177 -12.97 19.77 12.07
CA THR A 177 -12.81 19.70 13.52
C THR A 177 -12.33 21.03 14.10
N SER A 178 -12.97 21.47 15.18
CA SER A 178 -12.55 22.63 16.00
C SER A 178 -11.43 22.31 16.97
N THR A 179 -11.11 21.02 17.17
CA THR A 179 -10.09 20.53 18.09
C THR A 179 -9.18 19.55 17.36
N PRO A 180 -8.15 20.05 16.64
CA PRO A 180 -6.99 19.22 16.29
C PRO A 180 -6.44 18.62 17.60
N TRP A 181 -6.41 17.29 17.69
CA TRP A 181 -6.12 16.57 18.95
C TRP A 181 -4.79 17.03 19.54
N GLU A 182 -4.63 16.95 20.86
CA GLU A 182 -3.47 17.49 21.57
C GLU A 182 -2.09 16.92 21.14
N ALA A 183 -2.06 15.88 20.30
CA ALA A 183 -0.85 15.31 19.69
C ALA A 183 -0.80 15.40 18.15
N MET A 184 -1.78 16.01 17.47
CA MET A 184 -1.86 16.06 16.00
C MET A 184 -1.57 17.46 15.45
N GLU A 185 -0.61 17.55 14.53
CA GLU A 185 -0.31 18.78 13.78
C GLU A 185 -1.32 19.05 12.66
N PHE A 186 -1.79 17.98 12.00
CA PHE A 186 -2.87 18.02 11.02
C PHE A 186 -3.95 17.01 11.40
N ALA A 187 -5.21 17.44 11.48
CA ALA A 187 -6.33 16.61 11.88
C ALA A 187 -7.53 16.79 10.93
N VAL A 188 -8.03 15.69 10.37
CA VAL A 188 -9.17 15.67 9.46
C VAL A 188 -10.28 14.80 10.04
N ALA A 189 -11.48 15.36 10.18
CA ALA A 189 -12.69 14.63 10.57
C ALA A 189 -13.46 14.16 9.33
N GLY A 190 -12.87 13.23 8.58
CA GLY A 190 -13.38 12.71 7.30
C GLY A 190 -12.29 12.04 6.48
N ASP A 191 -12.63 11.62 5.27
CA ASP A 191 -11.71 10.94 4.36
C ASP A 191 -10.65 11.89 3.77
N ILE A 192 -9.44 11.36 3.52
CA ILE A 192 -8.36 12.08 2.85
C ILE A 192 -8.04 11.35 1.54
N VAL A 193 -8.11 12.07 0.42
CA VAL A 193 -7.62 11.58 -0.89
C VAL A 193 -6.30 12.28 -1.19
N VAL A 194 -5.24 11.50 -1.43
CA VAL A 194 -3.91 12.01 -1.80
C VAL A 194 -3.54 11.44 -3.16
N THR A 195 -3.15 12.32 -4.10
CA THR A 195 -2.72 11.95 -5.47
C THR A 195 -1.20 11.88 -5.61
N GLY A 196 -0.46 12.41 -4.64
CA GLY A 196 0.98 12.23 -4.48
C GLY A 196 1.32 11.25 -3.36
N ASN A 197 2.59 11.23 -2.96
CA ASN A 197 3.09 10.35 -1.90
C ASN A 197 2.96 10.99 -0.52
N VAL A 198 2.89 10.16 0.53
CA VAL A 198 2.98 10.59 1.94
C VAL A 198 4.31 10.07 2.50
N TYR A 199 5.06 10.94 3.20
CA TYR A 199 6.40 10.63 3.72
C TYR A 199 6.48 10.90 5.23
N LYS A 200 7.13 10.00 5.97
CA LYS A 200 7.57 10.22 7.37
C LYS A 200 9.00 10.77 7.33
N SER A 201 9.27 11.86 8.05
CA SER A 201 10.56 12.57 8.04
C SER A 201 11.23 12.54 9.42
N ALA A 202 12.52 12.87 9.46
CA ALA A 202 13.38 12.99 10.65
C ALA A 202 13.63 11.72 11.50
N THR A 203 12.79 10.69 11.47
CA THR A 203 13.16 9.34 11.93
C THR A 203 13.78 8.55 10.78
N ALA A 204 14.92 7.91 11.00
CA ALA A 204 15.38 6.84 10.12
C ALA A 204 14.33 5.73 10.10
N TYR A 205 13.72 5.47 8.94
CA TYR A 205 12.84 4.32 8.77
C TYR A 205 13.72 3.08 8.80
N VAL A 206 13.72 2.38 9.93
CA VAL A 206 14.46 1.11 10.08
C VAL A 206 13.72 0.08 9.24
N ASN A 207 14.28 -0.24 8.08
CA ASN A 207 13.77 -1.34 7.26
C ASN A 207 13.97 -2.65 8.05
N PRO A 208 13.00 -3.58 8.04
CA PRO A 208 13.09 -4.80 8.85
C PRO A 208 14.16 -5.82 8.43
N ASP A 209 15.02 -5.52 7.45
CA ASP A 209 16.15 -6.36 6.98
C ASP A 209 16.97 -7.00 8.13
N TYR A 210 16.99 -6.37 9.32
CA TYR A 210 17.56 -6.93 10.55
C TYR A 210 17.01 -8.31 10.93
N VAL A 211 15.81 -8.68 10.47
CA VAL A 211 15.21 -10.02 10.60
C VAL A 211 16.09 -11.03 9.86
N PHE A 212 16.36 -10.78 8.58
CA PHE A 212 17.28 -11.61 7.78
C PHE A 212 18.72 -11.51 8.28
N ALA A 213 19.22 -10.32 8.64
CA ALA A 213 20.58 -10.18 9.17
C ALA A 213 20.76 -10.94 10.49
N LYS A 214 19.75 -11.00 11.38
CA LYS A 214 19.83 -11.82 12.58
C LYS A 214 19.90 -13.32 12.27
N TYR A 215 19.11 -13.79 11.30
CA TYR A 215 19.07 -15.21 10.91
C TYR A 215 20.35 -15.67 10.18
N PHE A 216 20.91 -14.84 9.29
CA PHE A 216 22.10 -15.17 8.49
C PHE A 216 23.43 -14.69 9.11
N ASN A 217 23.49 -14.41 10.41
CA ASN A 217 24.68 -13.96 11.15
C ASN A 217 25.34 -12.67 10.60
N ASN A 218 24.51 -11.66 10.32
CA ASN A 218 24.79 -10.24 10.05
C ASN A 218 26.02 -9.96 9.16
N PRO A 219 25.92 -10.23 7.84
CA PRO A 219 27.00 -9.95 6.88
C PRO A 219 27.25 -8.46 6.58
N TYR A 220 26.39 -7.53 7.04
CA TYR A 220 26.41 -6.12 6.62
C TYR A 220 26.51 -5.08 7.74
N ASN A 221 26.76 -5.50 9.00
CA ASN A 221 26.83 -4.61 10.17
C ASN A 221 25.52 -3.81 10.39
N GLU A 222 24.40 -4.51 10.21
CA GLU A 222 23.06 -3.94 10.35
C GLU A 222 22.65 -3.79 11.82
N ILE A 223 21.84 -2.77 12.14
CA ILE A 223 21.40 -2.50 13.52
C ILE A 223 20.21 -3.41 13.84
N ILE A 224 20.49 -4.52 14.51
CA ILE A 224 19.48 -5.42 15.08
C ILE A 224 18.99 -4.80 16.40
N PRO A 225 17.67 -4.60 16.60
CA PRO A 225 17.13 -4.15 17.89
C PRO A 225 17.43 -5.15 19.01
N ASP A 226 17.84 -4.65 20.19
CA ASP A 226 18.22 -5.49 21.35
C ASP A 226 17.07 -6.38 21.85
N ASP A 227 15.82 -5.94 21.65
CA ASP A 227 14.58 -6.61 22.02
C ASP A 227 14.01 -7.52 20.93
N TYR A 228 14.46 -7.40 19.68
CA TYR A 228 13.94 -8.22 18.57
C TYR A 228 14.31 -9.70 18.75
N GLN A 229 13.31 -10.58 18.85
CA GLN A 229 13.49 -12.04 18.89
C GLN A 229 12.45 -12.74 18.02
N MET A 230 12.91 -13.44 16.99
CA MET A 230 12.12 -14.42 16.26
C MET A 230 11.88 -15.64 17.16
N LEU A 231 10.63 -16.06 17.31
CA LEU A 231 10.25 -17.26 18.05
C LEU A 231 10.57 -18.53 17.26
N SER A 232 10.56 -19.70 17.91
CA SER A 232 10.44 -20.97 17.18
C SER A 232 9.01 -21.15 16.67
N LEU A 233 8.80 -22.05 15.70
CA LEU A 233 7.44 -22.41 15.24
C LEU A 233 6.53 -22.90 16.39
N ASP A 234 7.11 -23.61 17.35
CA ASP A 234 6.38 -24.19 18.50
C ASP A 234 6.01 -23.08 19.51
N ASP A 235 6.95 -22.18 19.83
CA ASP A 235 6.72 -21.02 20.71
C ASP A 235 5.74 -20.01 20.07
N LEU A 236 5.81 -19.80 18.75
CA LEU A 236 4.88 -18.96 18.01
C LEU A 236 3.46 -19.54 18.04
N GLY A 237 3.33 -20.86 17.91
CA GLY A 237 2.05 -21.56 18.03
C GLY A 237 1.40 -21.34 19.41
N LEU A 238 2.19 -21.46 20.47
CA LEU A 238 1.75 -21.17 21.85
C LEU A 238 1.37 -19.69 22.01
N TYR A 239 2.19 -18.76 21.53
CA TYR A 239 1.92 -17.32 21.62
C TYR A 239 0.61 -16.93 20.92
N ILE A 240 0.39 -17.42 19.69
CA ILE A 240 -0.86 -17.14 18.95
C ILE A 240 -2.07 -17.74 19.67
N GLN A 241 -1.93 -18.93 20.27
CA GLN A 241 -3.01 -19.57 21.02
C GLN A 241 -3.38 -18.80 22.31
N GLU A 242 -2.41 -18.19 23.00
CA GLU A 242 -2.65 -17.38 24.20
C GLU A 242 -3.16 -15.97 23.85
N HIS A 243 -2.50 -15.27 22.91
CA HIS A 243 -2.72 -13.85 22.65
C HIS A 243 -3.68 -13.54 21.51
N ASN A 244 -3.98 -14.50 20.61
CA ASN A 244 -4.81 -14.32 19.42
C ASN A 244 -4.30 -13.26 18.42
N HIS A 245 -3.02 -12.89 18.51
CA HIS A 245 -2.31 -12.02 17.56
C HIS A 245 -0.83 -12.45 17.44
N LEU A 246 -0.11 -11.88 16.47
CA LEU A 246 1.34 -12.12 16.30
C LEU A 246 2.18 -11.32 17.31
N PRO A 247 3.40 -11.78 17.66
CA PRO A 247 4.34 -11.01 18.47
C PRO A 247 4.60 -9.61 17.89
N GLY A 248 4.54 -8.60 18.75
CA GLY A 248 4.66 -7.17 18.38
C GLY A 248 3.39 -6.54 17.78
N VAL A 249 2.45 -7.34 17.26
CA VAL A 249 1.22 -6.86 16.59
C VAL A 249 0.08 -6.64 17.60
N GLU A 250 0.28 -5.71 18.54
CA GLU A 250 -0.76 -5.34 19.51
C GLU A 250 -1.88 -4.52 18.86
N MET A 251 -3.13 -5.03 18.87
CA MET A 251 -4.32 -4.27 18.47
C MET A 251 -4.69 -3.20 19.50
N LYS A 252 -3.94 -2.10 19.54
CA LYS A 252 -4.25 -0.95 20.38
C LYS A 252 -5.48 -0.21 19.85
N SER A 253 -6.52 -0.14 20.67
CA SER A 253 -7.70 0.68 20.39
C SER A 253 -7.31 2.17 20.42
N GLY A 254 -7.17 2.79 19.25
CA GLY A 254 -6.69 4.18 19.15
C GLY A 254 -6.22 4.55 17.74
N VAL A 255 -5.33 5.55 17.68
CA VAL A 255 -4.70 6.04 16.44
C VAL A 255 -3.63 5.05 15.98
N VAL A 256 -3.67 4.68 14.69
CA VAL A 256 -2.67 3.81 14.05
C VAL A 256 -1.69 4.67 13.25
N ASP A 257 -0.39 4.57 13.53
CA ASP A 257 0.65 5.08 12.62
C ASP A 257 0.79 4.11 11.44
N ILE A 258 0.40 4.55 10.25
CA ILE A 258 0.47 3.76 9.01
C ILE A 258 1.90 3.37 8.62
N PHE A 259 2.91 4.16 9.02
CA PHE A 259 4.31 3.84 8.74
C PHE A 259 4.83 2.72 9.63
N GLU A 260 4.50 2.74 10.93
CA GLU A 260 4.84 1.61 11.83
C GLU A 260 4.03 0.36 11.51
N ALA A 261 2.75 0.51 11.13
CA ALA A 261 1.95 -0.62 10.67
C ALA A 261 2.58 -1.28 9.42
N ASN A 262 3.04 -0.49 8.45
CA ASN A 262 3.74 -1.01 7.27
C ASN A 262 5.12 -1.60 7.59
N ARG A 263 5.90 -0.98 8.48
CA ARG A 263 7.19 -1.54 8.94
C ARG A 263 6.99 -2.89 9.63
N LEU A 264 6.01 -2.99 10.52
CA LEU A 264 5.68 -4.23 11.24
C LEU A 264 5.10 -5.30 10.31
N ASN A 265 4.29 -4.92 9.31
CA ASN A 265 3.84 -5.85 8.27
C ASN A 265 5.01 -6.46 7.49
N LEU A 266 6.01 -5.65 7.12
CA LEU A 266 7.22 -6.14 6.46
C LEU A 266 8.04 -7.06 7.39
N GLU A 267 8.22 -6.68 8.67
CA GLU A 267 8.89 -7.52 9.68
C GLU A 267 8.26 -8.91 9.79
N LYS A 268 6.92 -9.01 9.83
CA LYS A 268 6.21 -10.31 9.87
C LYS A 268 6.29 -11.07 8.53
N ILE A 269 6.48 -10.39 7.39
CA ILE A 269 6.71 -11.03 6.08
C ILE A 269 8.12 -11.63 5.99
N GLU A 270 9.12 -10.97 6.56
CA GLU A 270 10.49 -11.50 6.65
C GLU A 270 10.56 -12.70 7.59
N GLU A 271 9.94 -12.62 8.78
CA GLU A 271 9.77 -13.77 9.68
C GLU A 271 9.07 -14.95 9.00
N LEU A 272 7.95 -14.70 8.29
CA LEU A 272 7.23 -15.74 7.53
C LEU A 272 8.12 -16.37 6.45
N SER A 273 8.94 -15.58 5.77
CA SER A 273 9.90 -16.07 4.77
C SER A 273 10.96 -16.98 5.40
N LEU A 274 11.43 -16.66 6.60
CA LEU A 274 12.36 -17.48 7.37
C LEU A 274 11.70 -18.77 7.89
N TYR A 275 10.46 -18.72 8.40
CA TYR A 275 9.70 -19.92 8.79
C TYR A 275 9.47 -20.87 7.59
N ILE A 276 9.20 -20.32 6.39
CA ILE A 276 9.09 -21.12 5.15
C ILE A 276 10.43 -21.77 4.79
N LEU A 277 11.56 -21.07 4.96
CA LEU A 277 12.89 -21.67 4.78
C LEU A 277 13.18 -22.75 5.83
N GLU A 278 12.78 -22.55 7.08
CA GLU A 278 12.93 -23.57 8.13
C GLU A 278 12.10 -24.82 7.81
N ILE A 279 10.82 -24.65 7.44
CA ILE A 279 9.93 -25.76 7.04
C ILE A 279 10.51 -26.50 5.82
N ASN A 280 10.97 -25.79 4.79
CA ASN A 280 11.60 -26.40 3.62
C ASN A 280 12.90 -27.15 3.97
N ASN A 281 13.68 -26.66 4.93
CA ASN A 281 14.88 -27.36 5.40
C ASN A 281 14.53 -28.58 6.26
N ARG A 282 13.49 -28.51 7.12
CA ARG A 282 12.95 -29.66 7.84
C ARG A 282 12.44 -30.73 6.86
N ILE A 283 11.70 -30.33 5.82
CA ILE A 283 11.23 -31.21 4.73
C ILE A 283 12.43 -31.87 4.02
N LYS A 284 13.44 -31.11 3.58
CA LYS A 284 14.63 -31.68 2.95
C LYS A 284 15.38 -32.66 3.85
N VAL A 285 15.48 -32.38 5.16
CA VAL A 285 16.10 -33.31 6.10
C VAL A 285 15.28 -34.61 6.23
N PHE A 286 13.95 -34.55 6.15
CA PHE A 286 13.12 -35.77 6.05
C PHE A 286 13.28 -36.48 4.69
N GLU A 287 13.35 -35.75 3.58
CA GLU A 287 13.58 -36.30 2.22
C GLU A 287 14.97 -36.95 2.08
N GLU A 288 16.01 -36.35 2.66
CA GLU A 288 17.39 -36.87 2.68
C GLU A 288 17.53 -38.04 3.67
N GLN A 289 16.80 -38.04 4.79
CA GLN A 289 16.75 -39.21 5.69
C GLN A 289 16.00 -40.39 5.07
N GLY A 290 14.94 -40.15 4.29
CA GLY A 290 14.32 -41.14 3.39
C GLY A 290 15.12 -41.42 2.11
N GLY A 291 16.36 -40.94 2.01
CA GLY A 291 17.24 -41.13 0.85
C GLY A 291 18.20 -42.32 0.96
N GLU A 292 18.49 -42.79 2.17
CA GLU A 292 19.37 -43.96 2.40
C GLU A 292 18.65 -45.18 3.01
N GLU A 293 17.44 -45.02 3.58
CA GLU A 293 16.57 -46.13 4.00
C GLU A 293 15.13 -45.96 3.48
N GLU A 294 14.50 -47.11 3.17
CA GLU A 294 13.09 -47.34 2.78
C GLU A 294 12.51 -46.75 1.49
N ILE A 295 11.99 -47.65 0.63
CA ILE A 295 10.78 -47.35 -0.17
C ILE A 295 9.56 -47.53 0.75
N GLU A 296 9.34 -46.60 1.68
CA GLU A 296 8.17 -46.67 2.57
C GLU A 296 6.89 -46.28 1.82
N MET A 297 6.22 -47.26 1.20
CA MET A 297 4.89 -47.06 0.61
C MET A 297 3.81 -46.93 1.70
N ALA A 298 3.84 -45.78 2.37
CA ALA A 298 2.89 -45.28 3.37
C ALA A 298 2.79 -46.07 4.69
N GLN A 299 3.04 -45.34 5.79
CA GLN A 299 2.81 -45.77 7.16
C GLN A 299 1.34 -46.20 7.39
N ASP A 300 1.11 -47.49 7.60
CA ASP A 300 -0.05 -47.99 8.33
C ASP A 300 0.39 -49.00 9.39
N TYR A 301 0.34 -48.57 10.64
CA TYR A 301 0.91 -49.23 11.82
C TYR A 301 0.08 -50.46 12.29
N GLN A 302 -0.36 -51.33 11.37
CA GLN A 302 -0.92 -52.64 11.75
C GLN A 302 -0.80 -53.81 10.77
N TYR A 303 -0.36 -53.63 9.51
CA TYR A 303 -0.35 -54.73 8.53
C TYR A 303 0.96 -54.88 7.74
N SER A 304 1.89 -55.65 8.30
CA SER A 304 3.10 -56.16 7.63
C SER A 304 2.79 -57.25 6.59
N LYS A 305 1.84 -56.98 5.68
CA LYS A 305 1.34 -57.93 4.67
C LYS A 305 0.91 -57.21 3.38
N LEU A 306 1.78 -57.26 2.36
CA LEU A 306 1.40 -56.92 0.99
C LEU A 306 0.21 -57.80 0.55
N THR A 307 -0.89 -57.17 0.17
CA THR A 307 -2.10 -57.84 -0.32
C THR A 307 -2.53 -57.23 -1.65
N VAL A 308 -2.05 -57.81 -2.74
CA VAL A 308 -2.47 -57.46 -4.10
C VAL A 308 -3.94 -57.89 -4.27
N ARG A 309 -4.82 -56.95 -4.63
CA ARG A 309 -6.28 -57.19 -4.77
C ARG A 309 -6.73 -57.42 -6.21
N ASP A 310 -5.87 -57.15 -7.19
CA ASP A 310 -6.14 -57.25 -8.62
C ASP A 310 -4.84 -57.69 -9.36
N LYS A 311 -4.57 -57.20 -10.57
CA LYS A 311 -3.32 -57.49 -11.31
C LYS A 311 -2.13 -56.70 -10.78
N ALA A 312 -0.98 -57.37 -10.65
CA ALA A 312 0.34 -56.76 -10.49
C ALA A 312 1.31 -57.40 -11.49
N ILE A 313 2.31 -56.64 -11.92
CA ILE A 313 3.40 -57.10 -12.80
C ILE A 313 4.71 -56.68 -12.12
N PHE A 314 5.68 -57.60 -12.07
CA PHE A 314 7.01 -57.35 -11.53
C PHE A 314 8.00 -57.58 -12.68
N GLU A 315 8.74 -56.55 -13.07
CA GLU A 315 9.67 -56.59 -14.22
C GLU A 315 11.09 -57.07 -13.86
N GLY A 316 11.30 -57.45 -12.59
CA GLY A 316 12.56 -57.96 -12.05
C GLY A 316 12.34 -59.02 -10.97
N ASP A 317 13.43 -59.47 -10.34
CA ASP A 317 13.41 -60.57 -9.38
C ASP A 317 12.55 -60.27 -8.14
N ILE A 318 11.70 -61.23 -7.77
CA ILE A 318 10.92 -61.20 -6.52
C ILE A 318 11.63 -62.09 -5.49
N ILE A 319 12.19 -61.46 -4.44
CA ILE A 319 12.68 -62.17 -3.26
C ILE A 319 11.58 -62.19 -2.20
N VAL A 320 11.29 -63.35 -1.63
CA VAL A 320 10.38 -63.52 -0.50
C VAL A 320 11.15 -64.23 0.62
N GLU A 321 11.30 -63.56 1.77
CA GLU A 321 12.12 -64.06 2.89
C GLU A 321 11.40 -65.08 3.78
N ASP A 322 10.07 -65.12 3.72
CA ASP A 322 9.20 -66.03 4.48
C ASP A 322 8.17 -66.72 3.54
N HIS A 323 6.90 -66.86 3.92
CA HIS A 323 5.93 -67.70 3.19
C HIS A 323 5.02 -66.91 2.25
N ILE A 324 4.86 -67.41 1.02
CA ILE A 324 3.84 -66.92 0.07
C ILE A 324 2.47 -67.55 0.42
N TYR A 325 1.46 -66.70 0.65
CA TYR A 325 0.09 -67.13 0.92
C TYR A 325 -0.77 -67.05 -0.34
N PHE A 326 -1.09 -68.23 -0.90
CA PHE A 326 -1.99 -68.38 -2.04
C PHE A 326 -3.48 -68.40 -1.62
N ASN A 327 -4.38 -68.20 -2.57
CA ASN A 327 -5.82 -68.36 -2.34
C ASN A 327 -6.24 -69.84 -2.45
N LYS A 328 -7.50 -70.13 -2.10
CA LYS A 328 -8.10 -71.48 -2.15
C LYS A 328 -8.30 -72.06 -3.55
N ASP A 329 -8.15 -71.23 -4.58
CA ASP A 329 -8.28 -71.64 -5.99
C ASP A 329 -6.92 -72.09 -6.56
N ALA A 330 -5.82 -71.57 -6.01
CA ALA A 330 -4.45 -71.88 -6.44
C ALA A 330 -3.78 -73.03 -5.67
N VAL A 331 -4.19 -73.32 -4.44
CA VAL A 331 -3.69 -74.47 -3.66
C VAL A 331 -4.80 -75.10 -2.82
N GLY A 332 -4.75 -76.42 -2.64
CA GLY A 332 -5.71 -77.12 -1.79
C GLY A 332 -5.47 -78.62 -1.65
N GLN A 333 -6.46 -79.28 -1.07
CA GLN A 333 -6.54 -80.74 -0.98
C GLN A 333 -7.81 -81.24 -1.65
N ALA A 334 -7.76 -82.42 -2.27
CA ALA A 334 -8.91 -83.11 -2.85
C ALA A 334 -8.94 -84.55 -2.35
N LYS A 335 -10.13 -85.04 -1.96
CA LYS A 335 -10.30 -86.40 -1.41
C LYS A 335 -11.19 -87.25 -2.31
N ILE A 336 -10.69 -88.42 -2.71
CA ILE A 336 -11.45 -89.49 -3.35
C ILE A 336 -11.80 -90.52 -2.27
N LEU A 337 -13.11 -90.70 -2.01
CA LEU A 337 -13.59 -91.64 -1.00
C LEU A 337 -13.39 -93.10 -1.40
N VAL A 338 -13.29 -94.00 -0.41
CA VAL A 338 -13.25 -95.45 -0.64
C VAL A 338 -14.32 -95.92 -1.64
N GLY A 339 -13.89 -96.66 -2.67
CA GLY A 339 -14.77 -97.15 -3.73
C GLY A 339 -15.22 -96.11 -4.78
N ALA A 340 -14.87 -94.83 -4.66
CA ALA A 340 -14.96 -93.87 -5.77
C ALA A 340 -13.73 -93.99 -6.71
N THR A 341 -13.76 -93.28 -7.84
CA THR A 341 -12.66 -93.23 -8.82
C THR A 341 -12.29 -91.81 -9.25
N GLU A 342 -13.02 -90.79 -8.83
CA GLU A 342 -12.75 -89.40 -9.23
C GLU A 342 -13.16 -88.41 -8.14
N VAL A 343 -12.57 -87.21 -8.21
CA VAL A 343 -13.01 -86.00 -7.51
C VAL A 343 -12.90 -84.82 -8.46
N GLU A 344 -13.90 -83.94 -8.43
CA GLU A 344 -13.95 -82.69 -9.18
C GLU A 344 -13.59 -81.53 -8.26
N ILE A 345 -12.61 -80.72 -8.69
CA ILE A 345 -12.18 -79.48 -8.05
C ILE A 345 -12.75 -78.35 -8.90
N ARG A 346 -13.45 -77.41 -8.26
CA ARG A 346 -13.95 -76.19 -8.89
C ARG A 346 -13.36 -74.98 -8.16
N PHE A 347 -12.98 -73.97 -8.91
CA PHE A 347 -12.52 -72.69 -8.38
C PHE A 347 -13.73 -71.78 -8.11
N ASP A 348 -13.68 -70.99 -7.04
CA ASP A 348 -14.68 -69.96 -6.74
C ASP A 348 -14.57 -68.78 -7.71
N LYS A 349 -13.36 -68.49 -8.20
CA LYS A 349 -13.10 -67.56 -9.31
C LYS A 349 -12.22 -68.27 -10.35
N GLY A 350 -12.76 -68.45 -11.55
CA GLY A 350 -12.01 -69.02 -12.67
C GLY A 350 -10.82 -68.15 -13.10
N TYR A 351 -9.81 -68.78 -13.67
CA TYR A 351 -8.60 -68.13 -14.18
C TYR A 351 -8.85 -67.47 -15.56
N GLU A 352 -8.10 -66.40 -15.86
CA GLU A 352 -8.08 -65.75 -17.19
C GLU A 352 -7.62 -66.73 -18.29
N TYR A 353 -6.73 -67.66 -17.93
CA TYR A 353 -6.13 -68.69 -18.79
C TYR A 353 -6.17 -70.05 -18.08
N SER A 354 -6.38 -71.16 -18.81
CA SER A 354 -6.41 -72.50 -18.22
C SER A 354 -5.13 -72.82 -17.40
N PRO A 355 -5.23 -73.26 -16.14
CA PRO A 355 -4.06 -73.47 -15.29
C PRO A 355 -3.26 -74.73 -15.64
N ILE A 356 -1.95 -74.64 -15.41
CA ILE A 356 -1.08 -75.80 -15.16
C ILE A 356 -1.43 -76.30 -13.75
N VAL A 357 -1.89 -77.54 -13.67
CA VAL A 357 -2.32 -78.17 -12.42
C VAL A 357 -1.42 -79.36 -12.15
N THR A 358 -0.87 -79.41 -10.93
CA THR A 358 -0.17 -80.57 -10.39
C THR A 358 -0.96 -81.07 -9.18
N ALA A 359 -1.13 -82.38 -9.07
CA ALA A 359 -1.71 -83.02 -7.89
C ALA A 359 -0.89 -84.26 -7.56
N THR A 360 -0.63 -84.50 -6.27
CA THR A 360 0.18 -85.62 -5.78
C THR A 360 -0.60 -86.37 -4.72
N PRO A 361 -0.75 -87.71 -4.80
CA PRO A 361 -1.42 -88.47 -3.75
C PRO A 361 -0.54 -88.53 -2.50
N ASN A 362 -1.14 -88.31 -1.34
CA ASN A 362 -0.45 -88.27 -0.05
C ASN A 362 -0.13 -89.70 0.49
N GLU A 363 -0.64 -90.73 -0.19
CA GLU A 363 -0.51 -92.15 0.12
C GLU A 363 -0.27 -92.96 -1.16
N PHE A 364 0.25 -94.19 -1.04
CA PHE A 364 0.42 -95.08 -2.19
C PHE A 364 -0.94 -95.57 -2.73
N ILE A 365 -1.24 -95.25 -3.99
CA ILE A 365 -2.42 -95.73 -4.71
C ILE A 365 -2.15 -97.03 -5.47
N GLU A 366 -3.18 -97.89 -5.61
CA GLU A 366 -3.12 -99.04 -6.52
C GLU A 366 -3.54 -98.63 -7.94
N GLY A 367 -2.60 -98.61 -8.88
CA GLY A 367 -2.83 -98.23 -10.28
C GLY A 367 -2.38 -96.80 -10.58
N GLN A 368 -2.72 -96.30 -11.77
CA GLN A 368 -2.39 -94.93 -12.20
C GLN A 368 -3.48 -93.92 -11.80
N TYR A 369 -3.11 -92.64 -11.81
CA TYR A 369 -4.04 -91.51 -11.77
C TYR A 369 -3.72 -90.54 -12.90
N LYS A 370 -4.66 -89.67 -13.24
CA LYS A 370 -4.48 -88.57 -14.18
C LYS A 370 -5.33 -87.37 -13.78
N ILE A 371 -4.92 -86.19 -14.26
CA ILE A 371 -5.73 -84.99 -14.24
C ILE A 371 -6.45 -84.88 -15.59
N THR A 372 -7.77 -84.64 -15.58
CA THR A 372 -8.61 -84.50 -16.77
C THR A 372 -9.59 -83.35 -16.61
N GLU A 373 -10.25 -82.95 -17.70
CA GLU A 373 -11.28 -81.89 -17.68
C GLU A 373 -10.76 -80.58 -17.07
N LYS A 374 -9.48 -80.24 -17.32
CA LYS A 374 -8.91 -78.94 -16.95
C LYS A 374 -9.60 -77.85 -17.76
N THR A 375 -10.30 -76.95 -17.09
CA THR A 375 -10.88 -75.72 -17.66
C THR A 375 -10.35 -74.51 -16.89
N ASN A 376 -10.83 -73.33 -17.20
CA ASN A 376 -10.53 -72.13 -16.43
C ASN A 376 -11.17 -72.16 -15.03
N ASP A 377 -12.22 -72.97 -14.83
CA ASP A 377 -13.07 -73.02 -13.63
C ASP A 377 -12.83 -74.27 -12.76
N GLY A 378 -11.97 -75.20 -13.18
CA GLY A 378 -11.71 -76.42 -12.40
C GLY A 378 -10.92 -77.50 -13.13
N PHE A 379 -10.86 -78.67 -12.50
CA PHE A 379 -10.28 -79.91 -13.04
C PHE A 379 -10.80 -81.14 -12.29
N LYS A 380 -10.60 -82.34 -12.85
CA LYS A 380 -10.83 -83.61 -12.16
C LYS A 380 -9.54 -84.38 -11.94
N ILE A 381 -9.42 -85.02 -10.78
CA ILE A 381 -8.45 -86.08 -10.52
C ILE A 381 -9.19 -87.41 -10.70
N VAL A 382 -8.67 -88.29 -11.57
CA VAL A 382 -9.29 -89.59 -11.90
C VAL A 382 -8.29 -90.72 -11.69
N LEU A 383 -8.71 -91.75 -10.97
CA LEU A 383 -7.97 -92.98 -10.70
C LEU A 383 -8.35 -94.06 -11.73
N GLU A 384 -7.35 -94.84 -12.16
CA GLU A 384 -7.54 -96.03 -12.99
C GLU A 384 -8.36 -97.11 -12.26
N LYS A 385 -8.24 -97.19 -10.94
CA LYS A 385 -8.87 -98.20 -10.09
C LYS A 385 -9.52 -97.58 -8.85
N LYS A 386 -10.58 -98.23 -8.37
CA LYS A 386 -11.18 -97.98 -7.05
C LYS A 386 -10.19 -98.38 -5.96
N GLN A 387 -10.08 -97.53 -4.93
CA GLN A 387 -9.18 -97.76 -3.79
C GLN A 387 -9.96 -98.30 -2.59
N PHE A 388 -9.24 -99.03 -1.71
CA PHE A 388 -9.81 -99.64 -0.50
C PHE A 388 -9.82 -98.73 0.73
N LEU A 389 -9.28 -97.51 0.60
CA LEU A 389 -9.24 -96.44 1.59
C LEU A 389 -9.56 -95.11 0.89
N ASP A 390 -9.86 -94.07 1.68
CA ASP A 390 -9.89 -92.69 1.19
C ASP A 390 -8.48 -92.27 0.75
N ILE A 391 -8.34 -91.69 -0.44
CA ILE A 391 -7.08 -91.06 -0.91
C ILE A 391 -7.23 -89.55 -0.87
N VAL A 392 -6.25 -88.87 -0.29
CA VAL A 392 -6.09 -87.41 -0.36
C VAL A 392 -4.99 -87.09 -1.38
N PHE A 393 -5.24 -86.05 -2.18
CA PHE A 393 -4.27 -85.41 -3.06
C PHE A 393 -4.05 -83.97 -2.61
N ASP A 394 -2.81 -83.61 -2.33
CA ASP A 394 -2.37 -82.21 -2.30
C ASP A 394 -2.26 -81.71 -3.75
N TRP A 395 -2.77 -80.51 -4.05
CA TRP A 395 -2.76 -79.95 -5.40
C TRP A 395 -2.45 -78.46 -5.43
N HIS A 396 -1.90 -78.01 -6.56
CA HIS A 396 -1.70 -76.59 -6.89
C HIS A 396 -2.02 -76.29 -8.36
N ALA A 397 -2.49 -75.07 -8.62
CA ALA A 397 -2.93 -74.59 -9.93
C ALA A 397 -2.35 -73.19 -10.20
N PHE A 398 -1.59 -73.06 -11.31
CA PHE A 398 -1.00 -71.79 -11.73
C PHE A 398 -1.23 -71.56 -13.22
N ALA A 399 -1.79 -70.40 -13.56
CA ALA A 399 -1.93 -69.94 -14.93
C ALA A 399 -0.81 -68.94 -15.28
N SER A 400 -0.32 -68.97 -16.51
CA SER A 400 0.61 -67.96 -17.05
C SER A 400 0.35 -67.80 -18.56
N PRO A 401 0.15 -66.57 -19.07
CA PRO A 401 -0.09 -66.35 -20.50
C PRO A 401 1.10 -66.74 -21.39
N GLU A 402 2.30 -66.90 -20.82
CA GLU A 402 3.53 -67.24 -21.56
C GLU A 402 3.93 -68.73 -21.42
N ALA A 403 3.03 -69.57 -20.91
CA ALA A 403 3.29 -70.99 -20.71
C ALA A 403 3.57 -71.75 -22.01
N LYS A 404 4.71 -72.45 -22.06
CA LYS A 404 5.21 -73.16 -23.26
C LYS A 404 5.45 -74.64 -22.97
N LEU A 405 5.11 -75.48 -23.95
CA LEU A 405 5.43 -76.90 -23.97
C LEU A 405 6.80 -77.09 -24.62
N PHE A 406 7.72 -77.72 -23.91
CA PHE A 406 9.03 -78.09 -24.42
C PHE A 406 9.02 -79.57 -24.82
N VAL A 407 9.22 -79.84 -26.11
CA VAL A 407 9.14 -81.20 -26.68
C VAL A 407 10.54 -81.82 -26.75
N SER A 408 10.63 -83.13 -26.62
CA SER A 408 11.92 -83.87 -26.56
C SER A 408 12.70 -83.90 -27.89
N ASP A 409 12.13 -83.40 -28.98
CA ASP A 409 12.82 -83.18 -30.26
C ASP A 409 13.50 -81.79 -30.35
N GLY A 410 13.31 -80.93 -29.34
CA GLY A 410 13.85 -79.58 -29.27
C GLY A 410 12.89 -78.49 -29.77
N SER A 411 11.68 -78.85 -30.20
CA SER A 411 10.63 -77.85 -30.49
C SER A 411 10.01 -77.27 -29.22
N VAL A 412 9.51 -76.04 -29.34
CA VAL A 412 8.81 -75.31 -28.28
C VAL A 412 7.48 -74.85 -28.83
N GLU A 413 6.38 -75.35 -28.26
CA GLU A 413 5.02 -75.03 -28.66
C GLU A 413 4.36 -74.12 -27.61
N GLU A 414 3.54 -73.16 -28.05
CA GLU A 414 2.71 -72.39 -27.12
C GLU A 414 1.55 -73.27 -26.64
N ILE A 415 1.36 -73.36 -25.32
CA ILE A 415 0.24 -74.12 -24.78
C ILE A 415 -1.04 -73.35 -25.12
N GLN A 416 -1.99 -74.00 -25.79
CA GLN A 416 -3.29 -73.39 -26.08
C GLN A 416 -4.13 -73.27 -24.81
N LEU A 417 -3.97 -72.15 -24.11
CA LEU A 417 -4.75 -71.81 -22.93
C LEU A 417 -6.07 -71.19 -23.37
N SER A 418 -7.19 -71.84 -23.04
CA SER A 418 -8.52 -71.31 -23.34
C SER A 418 -8.75 -69.96 -22.65
N VAL A 419 -9.05 -68.93 -23.43
CA VAL A 419 -9.56 -67.65 -22.94
C VAL A 419 -11.10 -67.73 -22.89
N SER A 420 -11.71 -67.19 -21.83
CA SER A 420 -13.16 -67.24 -21.61
C SER A 420 -13.92 -66.26 -22.51
N ASN A 421 -14.17 -66.64 -23.76
CA ASN A 421 -14.97 -65.85 -24.71
C ASN A 421 -16.48 -65.97 -24.46
N GLU A 422 -17.03 -65.16 -23.56
CA GLU A 422 -18.42 -64.72 -23.66
C GLU A 422 -18.51 -63.39 -24.44
N GLN A 423 -18.57 -63.51 -25.77
CA GLN A 423 -19.08 -62.44 -26.63
C GLN A 423 -20.07 -63.03 -27.63
N LEU A 424 -21.35 -62.71 -27.47
CA LEU A 424 -22.42 -63.18 -28.36
C LEU A 424 -22.35 -62.43 -29.70
N ILE A 425 -22.22 -63.20 -30.79
CA ILE A 425 -22.15 -62.76 -32.18
C ILE A 425 -23.59 -62.72 -32.77
N ILE A 426 -23.72 -62.24 -34.02
CA ILE A 426 -24.83 -62.37 -35.00
C ILE A 426 -25.71 -61.10 -35.06
N GLU A 427 -25.89 -60.39 -36.19
CA GLU A 427 -25.53 -60.58 -37.62
C GLU A 427 -25.47 -59.18 -38.33
N ALA A 428 -25.05 -58.94 -39.59
CA ALA A 428 -24.68 -59.80 -40.73
C ALA A 428 -23.78 -59.06 -41.76
N SER A 429 -22.95 -59.81 -42.50
CA SER A 429 -22.75 -59.79 -43.98
C SER A 429 -22.47 -58.46 -44.76
N GLN A 430 -21.60 -58.36 -45.78
CA GLN A 430 -20.88 -59.37 -46.59
C GLN A 430 -19.44 -58.92 -46.92
N GLU A 431 -18.61 -59.87 -47.37
CA GLU A 431 -17.29 -59.63 -47.98
C GLU A 431 -17.41 -59.01 -49.39
N GLN A 432 -16.35 -58.35 -49.85
CA GLN A 432 -15.62 -58.70 -51.09
C GLN A 432 -14.25 -57.99 -51.13
N VAL A 433 -13.29 -58.60 -51.85
CA VAL A 433 -11.86 -58.28 -51.87
C VAL A 433 -11.49 -57.44 -53.10
N SER A 434 -10.62 -56.43 -52.98
CA SER A 434 -9.44 -56.24 -53.87
C SER A 434 -8.60 -54.97 -53.66
N GLU A 435 -7.28 -55.18 -53.51
CA GLU A 435 -6.16 -54.40 -54.08
C GLU A 435 -6.09 -52.86 -53.86
N ALA A 436 -5.17 -52.18 -54.55
CA ALA A 436 -4.52 -50.97 -54.05
C ALA A 436 -4.10 -49.95 -55.14
N SER A 437 -3.69 -48.77 -54.67
CA SER A 437 -2.89 -47.73 -55.34
C SER A 437 -3.60 -46.63 -56.17
N SER A 438 -3.39 -45.38 -55.68
CA SER A 438 -3.04 -44.14 -56.40
C SER A 438 -4.02 -43.39 -57.34
N GLU A 439 -4.03 -42.06 -57.10
CA GLU A 439 -4.25 -40.91 -58.04
C GLU A 439 -5.67 -40.45 -58.48
N GLN A 440 -6.07 -39.27 -57.93
CA GLN A 440 -6.46 -37.97 -58.57
C GLN A 440 -7.22 -37.90 -59.93
N PRO A 441 -7.94 -36.79 -60.29
CA PRO A 441 -7.82 -35.40 -59.80
C PRO A 441 -9.09 -34.53 -59.56
N ALA A 442 -8.88 -33.43 -58.82
CA ALA A 442 -9.37 -32.02 -58.95
C ALA A 442 -10.78 -31.59 -59.48
N THR A 443 -11.41 -30.66 -58.72
CA THR A 443 -12.24 -29.46 -59.11
C THR A 443 -13.51 -29.64 -59.98
N GLU A 444 -14.63 -28.95 -59.72
CA GLU A 444 -14.87 -27.51 -60.01
C GLU A 444 -16.27 -27.03 -59.48
N LEU A 445 -16.56 -25.72 -59.60
CA LEU A 445 -17.86 -25.02 -59.77
C LEU A 445 -18.37 -24.06 -58.67
N GLU A 446 -18.87 -22.92 -59.15
CA GLU A 446 -19.50 -21.81 -58.41
C GLU A 446 -21.04 -21.94 -58.36
N ALA A 447 -21.68 -21.21 -57.44
CA ALA A 447 -23.05 -20.71 -57.60
C ALA A 447 -23.24 -19.40 -56.80
N VAL A 448 -24.10 -18.50 -57.27
CA VAL A 448 -24.33 -17.15 -56.71
C VAL A 448 -25.83 -16.87 -56.60
N GLU A 449 -26.29 -16.39 -55.44
CA GLU A 449 -27.53 -15.59 -55.17
C GLU A 449 -27.71 -15.46 -53.63
N GLY A 450 -28.33 -14.44 -53.03
CA GLY A 450 -28.74 -13.13 -53.57
C GLY A 450 -29.89 -12.43 -52.78
N SER A 451 -29.63 -11.27 -52.16
CA SER A 451 -30.64 -10.24 -51.75
C SER A 451 -31.54 -10.60 -50.51
N ILE A 452 -32.32 -9.72 -49.82
CA ILE A 452 -32.79 -8.33 -50.05
C ILE A 452 -32.99 -7.54 -48.71
N THR A 453 -32.73 -6.21 -48.70
CA THR A 453 -33.36 -5.04 -47.96
C THR A 453 -33.81 -5.14 -46.46
N GLN A 454 -33.90 -4.06 -45.64
CA GLN A 454 -34.01 -2.59 -45.82
C GLN A 454 -33.40 -1.88 -44.54
N GLU A 455 -32.99 -0.59 -44.39
CA GLU A 455 -33.41 0.75 -44.88
C GLU A 455 -34.75 1.27 -44.27
N ILE A 456 -34.96 2.52 -43.81
CA ILE A 456 -34.12 3.77 -43.61
C ILE A 456 -34.46 4.36 -42.19
N THR A 457 -34.28 5.61 -41.72
CA THR A 457 -34.03 6.99 -42.24
C THR A 457 -33.25 7.85 -41.20
N ALA A 458 -33.03 9.16 -41.43
CA ALA A 458 -32.17 10.04 -40.61
C ALA A 458 -32.58 11.55 -40.62
N GLU A 459 -32.06 12.36 -39.68
CA GLU A 459 -32.08 13.85 -39.68
C GLU A 459 -30.80 14.45 -39.02
N GLU A 460 -30.46 15.71 -39.33
CA GLU A 460 -29.19 16.46 -39.05
C GLU A 460 -29.54 17.94 -38.62
N PRO A 461 -28.63 18.90 -38.23
CA PRO A 461 -27.40 19.27 -38.95
C PRO A 461 -26.13 19.78 -38.17
N ALA A 462 -24.98 19.61 -38.82
CA ALA A 462 -23.74 20.40 -38.92
C ALA A 462 -23.36 21.57 -37.96
N ALA A 463 -22.05 21.65 -37.63
CA ALA A 463 -21.18 22.81 -37.96
C ALA A 463 -19.66 22.51 -37.79
N GLU A 464 -18.82 23.06 -38.69
CA GLU A 464 -17.34 22.95 -38.83
C GLU A 464 -16.78 24.37 -39.18
N PRO A 465 -15.52 24.66 -39.60
CA PRO A 465 -14.15 24.08 -39.42
C PRO A 465 -13.18 25.24 -38.94
N PRO A 466 -12.00 25.62 -39.50
CA PRO A 466 -10.86 24.93 -40.20
C PRO A 466 -9.42 25.31 -39.69
N PRO A 467 -8.33 24.73 -40.28
CA PRO A 467 -6.90 25.10 -40.04
C PRO A 467 -6.17 25.81 -41.23
N ALA A 468 -4.84 26.04 -41.10
CA ALA A 468 -3.84 26.57 -42.08
C ALA A 468 -3.92 28.10 -42.40
N ASP A 469 -2.90 28.88 -42.82
CA ASP A 469 -1.40 28.81 -42.89
C ASP A 469 -0.85 30.27 -43.11
N GLY A 470 0.45 30.64 -43.23
CA GLY A 470 1.72 29.90 -43.15
C GLY A 470 2.97 30.66 -43.69
N GLN A 471 4.18 30.27 -43.23
CA GLN A 471 5.52 30.33 -43.89
C GLN A 471 6.34 31.66 -44.12
N VAL A 472 7.67 31.55 -43.89
CA VAL A 472 8.86 32.25 -44.52
C VAL A 472 9.71 33.30 -43.73
N ALA A 473 11.02 32.97 -43.59
CA ALA A 473 12.25 33.77 -43.37
C ALA A 473 12.47 34.61 -42.07
N GLY A 474 13.70 34.75 -41.54
CA GLY A 474 14.99 34.09 -41.90
C GLY A 474 16.24 34.66 -41.18
N GLU A 475 17.32 33.87 -41.14
CA GLU A 475 18.76 34.19 -40.83
C GLU A 475 19.08 34.86 -39.45
N ALA A 476 19.76 34.18 -38.49
CA ALA A 476 21.22 33.91 -38.34
C ALA A 476 21.84 34.85 -37.27
N THR A 477 22.93 34.56 -36.51
CA THR A 477 24.08 33.63 -36.62
C THR A 477 24.54 33.04 -35.26
N GLU A 478 25.37 31.99 -35.31
CA GLU A 478 26.52 31.56 -34.46
C GLU A 478 26.70 32.17 -33.03
N ALA A 479 26.94 31.43 -31.93
CA ALA A 479 27.84 30.30 -31.60
C ALA A 479 29.26 30.70 -31.11
N GLY A 480 29.65 30.22 -29.91
CA GLY A 480 30.99 30.40 -29.31
C GLY A 480 31.01 30.11 -27.79
N PRO A 481 32.13 29.69 -27.16
CA PRO A 481 32.08 28.93 -25.89
C PRO A 481 33.04 29.38 -24.75
N ASP A 482 33.04 28.57 -23.67
CA ASP A 482 34.11 28.28 -22.69
C ASP A 482 34.51 29.29 -21.57
N GLU A 483 34.90 28.69 -20.44
CA GLU A 483 35.70 29.17 -19.27
C GLU A 483 35.18 30.42 -18.48
N GLU A 484 35.38 30.57 -17.17
CA GLU A 484 36.39 30.01 -16.25
C GLU A 484 35.80 29.42 -14.94
N ILE A 485 36.61 28.60 -14.26
CA ILE A 485 36.49 28.30 -12.82
C ILE A 485 37.59 29.08 -12.09
N THR A 486 37.24 30.05 -11.26
CA THR A 486 38.20 30.69 -10.34
C THR A 486 37.68 30.72 -8.91
N SER A 487 38.29 29.89 -8.06
CA SER A 487 38.22 29.98 -6.61
C SER A 487 39.38 30.82 -6.10
N THR A 488 39.11 31.80 -5.23
CA THR A 488 40.12 32.41 -4.36
C THR A 488 39.54 32.67 -2.97
N GLU A 489 40.39 32.50 -1.97
CA GLU A 489 40.07 32.67 -0.55
C GLU A 489 40.04 34.16 -0.16
N GLY A 490 39.48 34.44 1.03
CA GLY A 490 39.46 35.76 1.64
C GLY A 490 38.95 35.67 3.07
N ASP A 491 39.87 35.54 4.03
CA ASP A 491 39.57 35.56 5.46
C ASP A 491 38.94 36.90 5.89
N ASP A 492 38.03 36.84 6.87
CA ASP A 492 38.32 37.53 8.14
C ASP A 492 37.40 37.01 9.27
N HIS A 493 38.02 36.47 10.31
CA HIS A 493 37.37 36.12 11.58
C HIS A 493 37.70 37.21 12.60
N PRO A 494 36.71 37.62 13.41
CA PRO A 494 37.02 37.98 14.80
C PRO A 494 36.38 36.98 15.76
N ALA A 495 37.13 36.58 16.79
CA ALA A 495 36.56 35.98 17.98
C ALA A 495 36.01 37.07 18.92
N ILE A 496 35.07 36.71 19.78
CA ILE A 496 34.73 37.49 20.97
C ILE A 496 34.95 36.58 22.18
N GLU A 497 35.73 37.07 23.14
CA GLU A 497 36.17 36.32 24.32
C GLU A 497 35.06 36.27 25.39
N ALA A 498 35.09 35.22 26.21
CA ALA A 498 34.19 35.08 27.36
C ALA A 498 34.93 35.43 28.66
N GLU A 499 34.78 36.67 29.14
CA GLU A 499 35.22 37.03 30.49
C GLU A 499 34.19 36.56 31.54
N MET A 500 34.67 35.84 32.56
CA MET A 500 33.89 35.57 33.76
C MET A 500 34.09 36.73 34.74
N LEU A 501 33.01 37.38 35.16
CA LEU A 501 32.99 38.18 36.38
C LEU A 501 32.16 37.47 37.46
N ASN A 502 32.80 37.31 38.61
CA ASN A 502 32.28 36.62 39.78
C ASN A 502 32.24 37.61 40.94
N GLU A 503 31.06 38.09 41.30
CA GLU A 503 30.87 38.90 42.50
C GLU A 503 29.58 38.50 43.21
N SER A 504 29.72 38.18 44.49
CA SER A 504 28.64 37.73 45.37
C SER A 504 28.04 38.91 46.11
N PHE A 505 26.71 38.97 46.24
CA PHE A 505 26.10 39.62 47.39
C PHE A 505 24.94 38.80 47.95
N ASP A 506 24.88 38.77 49.28
CA ASP A 506 23.84 38.20 50.12
C ASP A 506 22.96 39.34 50.61
N GLU A 507 21.63 39.14 50.60
CA GLU A 507 20.79 39.72 51.65
C GLU A 507 19.47 38.95 51.79
N SER A 508 19.18 38.55 53.03
CA SER A 508 17.91 37.96 53.43
C SER A 508 16.89 39.06 53.75
N THR A 509 15.60 38.79 53.53
CA THR A 509 14.55 39.53 54.24
C THR A 509 13.31 38.67 54.47
N GLU A 510 12.72 38.80 55.64
CA GLU A 510 11.57 38.03 56.09
C GLU A 510 10.25 38.59 55.53
N ILE A 511 9.22 37.74 55.46
CA ILE A 511 7.83 38.17 55.34
C ILE A 511 7.08 37.61 56.56
N GLU A 512 7.02 38.40 57.64
CA GLU A 512 6.09 38.12 58.74
C GLU A 512 4.64 38.35 58.30
N ALA A 513 3.73 37.52 58.82
CA ALA A 513 2.30 37.71 58.66
C ALA A 513 1.72 38.46 59.86
N VAL A 514 0.84 39.44 59.60
CA VAL A 514 0.05 40.13 60.62
C VAL A 514 -1.44 39.84 60.39
N PRO A 515 -2.21 39.41 61.41
CA PRO A 515 -3.60 38.99 61.26
C PRO A 515 -4.62 40.14 61.33
N THR A 516 -5.89 39.77 61.13
CA THR A 516 -7.11 40.59 61.13
C THR A 516 -7.43 41.30 62.45
N GLU A 517 -7.95 42.52 62.35
CA GLU A 517 -9.34 42.87 62.77
C GLU A 517 -10.04 43.64 61.63
#